data_AF-A0AAJ1ZRI0-F1
#
_entry.id   AF-A0AAJ1ZRI0-F1
#
_cell.length_a   1.000
_cell.length_b   1.000
_cell.length_c   1.000
_cell.angle_alpha   90.00
_cell.angle_beta   90.00
_cell.angle_gamma   90.00
#
_symmetry.space_group_name_H-M   'P 1'
#
loop_
_entity.id
_entity.type
_entity.pdbx_description
1 polymer ?
#
loop_
_entity_poly.entity_id
_entity_poly.type
_entity_poly.pdbx_seq_one_letter_code
_entity_poly.pdbx_strand_id
1 'polypeptide(L)'
;MEKRTRRVKTRHIILAVMCLMYFISYIDRVNIAVAGPIIRHEMGLTSGQLGLVFSAFAYPYAVMQIVGGWLADKYGPKRVLTILSLIWGVATLATGFAGSVAMLVGLRFLLGIGEGGAFPTATRAFTYWMPVAERGFAQGITHSFARLGGAVTPPLVLAVVAMGGWRDAFLLLGVASLAWTVLYMCCFTNSPEQHKRITPEETAEIGYRKGDCDRAKHAATPWRKLIHRMWLVTVVDFCYGWLLWVYLTWLPSYLKESRGFDLKQLALFTALPLLAGVVGDTLGGVVSDKLYKATGRLRFARCSVLVVGMGGSLAFLLPMLSATDPIAAVMFLSASFFFLEITNPVLWTLPLDIAGKYAGTAGGMMNTGFGVAGMVSPVAFGFLIESTGSYDVPFTISACLLGVGIVAALFIDTSKTVEADEDRERHVLMGGEPAFAHAGQGVGLQRHPLRRPLRWKK
;
A
#
# COMPACT_ATOMS: atom_id res chain seq x y z
N MET A 1 1.98 16.94 41.61
CA MET A 1 2.46 16.26 40.38
C MET A 1 1.42 15.23 39.97
N GLU A 2 0.50 15.63 39.11
CA GLU A 2 -0.54 14.73 38.59
C GLU A 2 0.13 13.74 37.63
N LYS A 3 0.06 12.44 37.94
CA LYS A 3 0.49 11.37 37.02
C LYS A 3 -0.37 11.48 35.76
N ARG A 4 0.11 12.19 34.73
CA ARG A 4 -0.40 12.06 33.36
C ARG A 4 -0.15 10.62 32.93
N THR A 5 -1.07 9.71 33.26
CA THR A 5 -1.19 8.44 32.55
C THR A 5 -1.32 8.78 31.08
N ARG A 6 -0.29 8.53 30.28
CA ARG A 6 -0.30 8.74 28.82
C ARG A 6 -1.42 7.87 28.24
N ARG A 7 -2.62 8.43 28.14
CA ARG A 7 -3.75 7.80 27.46
C ARG A 7 -3.34 7.53 26.03
N VAL A 8 -3.55 6.30 25.55
CA VAL A 8 -3.33 5.96 24.15
C VAL A 8 -4.27 6.82 23.30
N LYS A 9 -3.70 7.59 22.36
CA LYS A 9 -4.45 8.47 21.46
C LYS A 9 -5.37 7.64 20.55
N THR A 10 -6.55 8.15 20.27
CA THR A 10 -7.57 7.47 19.45
C THR A 10 -7.04 7.09 18.07
N ARG A 11 -6.29 7.98 17.42
CA ARG A 11 -5.70 7.77 16.09
C ARG A 11 -4.76 6.56 16.05
N HIS A 12 -4.04 6.28 17.14
CA HIS A 12 -3.17 5.10 17.21
C HIS A 12 -3.96 3.80 17.37
N ILE A 13 -5.12 3.84 18.04
CA ILE A 13 -6.05 2.71 18.09
C ILE A 13 -6.59 2.43 16.69
N ILE A 14 -7.00 3.47 15.96
CA ILE A 14 -7.48 3.33 14.58
C ILE A 14 -6.38 2.81 13.66
N LEU A 15 -5.15 3.31 13.79
CA LEU A 15 -4.01 2.78 13.06
C LEU A 15 -3.80 1.29 13.35
N ALA A 16 -3.85 0.88 14.63
CA ALA A 16 -3.71 -0.53 15.01
C ALA A 16 -4.81 -1.42 14.41
N VAL A 17 -6.07 -0.93 14.38
CA VAL A 17 -7.18 -1.63 13.72
C VAL A 17 -6.92 -1.76 12.21
N MET A 18 -6.37 -0.73 11.56
CA MET A 18 -5.98 -0.80 10.15
C MET A 18 -4.79 -1.74 9.92
N CYS A 19 -3.77 -1.77 10.78
CA CYS A 19 -2.68 -2.74 10.68
C CYS A 19 -3.21 -4.18 10.75
N LEU A 20 -4.14 -4.45 11.67
CA LEU A 20 -4.78 -5.75 11.78
C LEU A 20 -5.55 -6.13 10.50
N MET A 21 -6.19 -5.15 9.84
CA MET A 21 -6.84 -5.36 8.55
C MET A 21 -5.85 -5.84 7.48
N TYR A 22 -4.73 -5.12 7.34
CA TYR A 22 -3.72 -5.42 6.33
C TYR A 22 -3.11 -6.80 6.56
N PHE A 23 -2.86 -7.15 7.82
CA PHE A 23 -2.39 -8.48 8.23
C PHE A 23 -3.37 -9.58 7.83
N ILE A 24 -4.65 -9.45 8.22
CA ILE A 24 -5.68 -10.46 7.93
C ILE A 24 -5.92 -10.58 6.41
N SER A 25 -6.04 -9.46 5.71
CA SER A 25 -6.26 -9.47 4.25
C SER A 25 -5.14 -10.18 3.50
N TYR A 26 -3.87 -9.99 3.89
CA TYR A 26 -2.78 -10.73 3.25
C TYR A 26 -2.79 -12.22 3.59
N ILE A 27 -3.29 -12.61 4.77
CA ILE A 27 -3.52 -14.02 5.08
C ILE A 27 -4.60 -14.61 4.17
N ASP A 28 -5.73 -13.92 4.03
CA ASP A 28 -6.83 -14.33 3.15
C ASP A 28 -6.41 -14.41 1.68
N ARG A 29 -5.45 -13.59 1.26
CA ARG A 29 -4.90 -13.61 -0.09
C ARG A 29 -4.00 -14.81 -0.37
N VAL A 30 -3.13 -15.15 0.58
CA VAL A 30 -2.09 -16.18 0.42
C VAL A 30 -2.60 -17.59 0.74
N ASN A 31 -3.62 -17.73 1.58
CA ASN A 31 -4.09 -19.02 2.10
C ASN A 31 -4.44 -20.06 0.99
N ILE A 32 -5.04 -19.62 -0.11
CA ILE A 32 -5.50 -20.49 -1.19
C ILE A 32 -4.35 -21.12 -1.96
N ALA A 33 -3.22 -20.41 -2.09
CA ALA A 33 -2.03 -20.94 -2.73
C ALA A 33 -1.39 -22.03 -1.87
N VAL A 34 -1.41 -21.86 -0.54
CA VAL A 34 -0.91 -22.84 0.43
C VAL A 34 -1.79 -24.09 0.45
N ALA A 35 -3.12 -23.92 0.48
CA ALA A 35 -4.08 -25.03 0.48
C ALA A 35 -4.28 -25.67 -0.91
N GLY A 36 -3.85 -25.01 -1.99
CA GLY A 36 -4.16 -25.37 -3.37
C GLY A 36 -3.85 -26.82 -3.77
N PRO A 37 -2.64 -27.36 -3.47
CA PRO A 37 -2.33 -28.77 -3.75
C PRO A 37 -3.29 -29.75 -3.07
N ILE A 38 -3.74 -29.42 -1.86
CA ILE A 38 -4.62 -30.26 -1.03
C ILE A 38 -6.05 -30.21 -1.57
N ILE A 39 -6.56 -29.00 -1.86
CA ILE A 39 -7.85 -28.80 -2.53
C ILE A 39 -7.90 -29.55 -3.85
N ARG A 40 -6.82 -29.45 -4.64
CA ARG A 40 -6.71 -30.14 -5.93
C ARG A 40 -6.82 -31.65 -5.78
N HIS A 41 -6.07 -32.22 -4.86
CA HIS A 41 -6.08 -33.66 -4.61
C HIS A 41 -7.45 -34.14 -4.12
N GLU A 42 -8.05 -33.44 -3.16
CA GLU A 42 -9.30 -33.85 -2.54
C GLU A 42 -10.52 -33.68 -3.45
N MET A 43 -10.59 -32.58 -4.23
CA MET A 43 -11.70 -32.31 -5.13
C MET A 43 -11.47 -32.86 -6.55
N GLY A 44 -10.34 -33.52 -6.81
CA GLY A 44 -9.99 -34.07 -8.13
C GLY A 44 -9.81 -33.00 -9.21
N LEU A 45 -9.30 -31.81 -8.85
CA LEU A 45 -9.18 -30.70 -9.80
C LEU A 45 -8.03 -30.91 -10.78
N THR A 46 -8.23 -30.49 -12.02
CA THR A 46 -7.13 -30.35 -12.98
C THR A 46 -6.26 -29.15 -12.59
N SER A 47 -5.00 -29.15 -13.03
CA SER A 47 -4.11 -27.99 -12.83
C SER A 47 -4.70 -26.71 -13.45
N GLY A 48 -5.38 -26.82 -14.60
CA GLY A 48 -6.04 -25.69 -15.25
C GLY A 48 -7.20 -25.13 -14.41
N GLN A 49 -8.01 -26.00 -13.80
CA GLN A 49 -9.09 -25.57 -12.89
C GLN A 49 -8.55 -24.88 -11.65
N LEU A 50 -7.47 -25.39 -11.03
CA LEU A 50 -6.82 -24.73 -9.91
C LEU A 50 -6.24 -23.36 -10.30
N GLY A 51 -5.64 -23.27 -11.50
CA GLY A 51 -5.18 -22.01 -12.07
C GLY A 51 -6.29 -20.96 -12.22
N LEU A 52 -7.48 -21.37 -12.67
CA LEU A 52 -8.67 -20.50 -12.73
C LEU A 52 -9.09 -20.00 -11.34
N VAL A 53 -9.05 -20.85 -10.32
CA VAL A 53 -9.35 -20.46 -8.92
C VAL A 53 -8.36 -19.41 -8.41
N PHE A 54 -7.08 -19.55 -8.72
CA PHE A 54 -6.06 -18.58 -8.31
C PHE A 54 -6.25 -17.23 -8.99
N SER A 55 -6.49 -17.21 -10.31
CA SER A 55 -6.57 -15.99 -11.11
C SER A 55 -7.89 -15.22 -10.94
N ALA A 56 -8.98 -15.89 -10.59
CA ALA A 56 -10.32 -15.30 -10.45
C ALA A 56 -10.38 -14.07 -9.51
N PHE A 57 -9.49 -14.01 -8.52
CA PHE A 57 -9.36 -12.87 -7.61
C PHE A 57 -8.83 -11.60 -8.27
N ALA A 58 -7.88 -11.71 -9.20
CA ALA A 58 -7.10 -10.57 -9.69
C ALA A 58 -7.93 -9.57 -10.51
N TYR A 59 -8.87 -10.06 -11.31
CA TYR A 59 -9.70 -9.22 -12.20
C TYR A 59 -10.61 -8.24 -11.43
N PRO A 60 -11.50 -8.70 -10.52
CA PRO A 60 -12.33 -7.78 -9.76
C PRO A 60 -11.49 -6.91 -8.82
N TYR A 61 -10.39 -7.44 -8.27
CA TYR A 61 -9.48 -6.69 -7.42
C TYR A 61 -8.94 -5.45 -8.14
N ALA A 62 -8.44 -5.59 -9.37
CA ALA A 62 -7.89 -4.49 -10.15
C ALA A 62 -8.92 -3.37 -10.41
N VAL A 63 -10.14 -3.75 -10.80
CA VAL A 63 -11.24 -2.78 -11.03
C VAL A 63 -11.63 -2.09 -9.73
N MET A 64 -11.71 -2.85 -8.64
CA MET A 64 -12.13 -2.33 -7.34
C MET A 64 -11.10 -1.42 -6.67
N GLN A 65 -9.86 -1.36 -7.12
CA GLN A 65 -8.89 -0.35 -6.65
C GLN A 65 -9.42 1.07 -6.91
N ILE A 66 -9.78 1.37 -8.16
CA ILE A 66 -10.32 2.69 -8.52
C ILE A 66 -11.74 2.85 -8.00
N VAL A 67 -12.60 1.85 -8.22
CA VAL A 67 -14.02 1.93 -7.83
C VAL A 67 -14.19 2.03 -6.32
N GLY A 68 -13.49 1.20 -5.54
CA GLY A 68 -13.53 1.23 -4.09
C GLY A 68 -13.00 2.54 -3.52
N GLY A 69 -11.91 3.07 -4.08
CA GLY A 69 -11.39 4.40 -3.73
C GLY A 69 -12.39 5.53 -4.00
N TRP A 70 -13.04 5.50 -5.17
CA TRP A 70 -14.09 6.45 -5.54
C TRP A 70 -15.32 6.37 -4.64
N LEU A 71 -15.77 5.14 -4.32
CA LEU A 71 -16.85 4.92 -3.37
C LEU A 71 -16.47 5.46 -1.98
N ALA A 72 -15.23 5.25 -1.53
CA ALA A 72 -14.75 5.74 -0.24
C ALA A 72 -14.72 7.27 -0.15
N ASP A 73 -14.32 7.95 -1.24
CA ASP A 73 -14.36 9.41 -1.32
C ASP A 73 -15.80 9.94 -1.24
N LYS A 74 -16.76 9.26 -1.90
CA LYS A 74 -18.16 9.69 -1.99
C LYS A 74 -19.01 9.33 -0.76
N TYR A 75 -18.89 8.10 -0.26
CA TYR A 75 -19.75 7.55 0.80
C TYR A 75 -19.05 7.45 2.16
N GLY A 76 -17.75 7.75 2.21
CA GLY A 76 -16.95 7.74 3.42
C GLY A 76 -16.35 6.36 3.75
N PRO A 77 -15.11 6.31 4.29
CA PRO A 77 -14.41 5.06 4.55
C PRO A 77 -15.15 4.08 5.46
N LYS A 78 -15.85 4.56 6.51
CA LYS A 78 -16.56 3.71 7.46
C LYS A 78 -17.54 2.78 6.76
N ARG A 79 -18.41 3.34 5.92
CA ARG A 79 -19.47 2.57 5.25
C ARG A 79 -18.88 1.65 4.18
N VAL A 80 -17.97 2.18 3.37
CA VAL A 80 -17.41 1.45 2.25
C VAL A 80 -16.54 0.30 2.73
N LEU A 81 -15.63 0.54 3.68
CA LEU A 81 -14.76 -0.51 4.18
C LEU A 81 -15.53 -1.61 4.92
N THR A 82 -16.60 -1.25 5.64
CA THR A 82 -17.49 -2.23 6.28
C THR A 82 -18.17 -3.15 5.25
N ILE A 83 -18.66 -2.60 4.14
CA ILE A 83 -19.32 -3.39 3.10
C ILE A 83 -18.29 -4.29 2.41
N LEU A 84 -17.15 -3.72 2.03
CA LEU A 84 -16.04 -4.46 1.42
C LEU A 84 -15.53 -5.58 2.33
N SER A 85 -15.42 -5.33 3.63
CA SER A 85 -14.96 -6.31 4.61
C SER A 85 -15.95 -7.41 4.93
N LEU A 86 -17.24 -7.08 4.90
CA LEU A 86 -18.28 -8.09 4.96
C LEU A 86 -18.24 -8.99 3.73
N ILE A 87 -18.07 -8.43 2.53
CA ILE A 87 -17.98 -9.20 1.28
C ILE A 87 -16.78 -10.14 1.33
N TRP A 88 -15.57 -9.64 1.66
CA TRP A 88 -14.39 -10.49 1.71
C TRP A 88 -14.50 -11.54 2.83
N GLY A 89 -14.95 -11.15 4.02
CA GLY A 89 -15.03 -12.06 5.17
C GLY A 89 -16.03 -13.20 4.93
N VAL A 90 -17.19 -12.89 4.35
CA VAL A 90 -18.18 -13.91 3.95
C VAL A 90 -17.63 -14.79 2.84
N ALA A 91 -16.93 -14.24 1.84
CA ALA A 91 -16.33 -15.02 0.77
C ALA A 91 -15.26 -16.00 1.28
N THR A 92 -14.38 -15.54 2.18
CA THR A 92 -13.38 -16.40 2.84
C THR A 92 -14.07 -17.51 3.62
N LEU A 93 -15.05 -17.17 4.48
CA LEU A 93 -15.79 -18.15 5.27
C LEU A 93 -16.49 -19.19 4.37
N ALA A 94 -17.20 -18.72 3.34
CA ALA A 94 -17.93 -19.56 2.40
C ALA A 94 -17.01 -20.50 1.59
N THR A 95 -15.73 -20.17 1.45
CA THR A 95 -14.74 -21.03 0.78
C THR A 95 -14.53 -22.34 1.52
N GLY A 96 -14.67 -22.35 2.85
CA GLY A 96 -14.67 -23.57 3.65
C GLY A 96 -15.80 -24.54 3.31
N PHE A 97 -16.88 -24.07 2.69
CA PHE A 97 -18.01 -24.90 2.25
C PHE A 97 -17.98 -25.22 0.75
N ALA A 98 -16.90 -24.89 0.05
CA ALA A 98 -16.84 -25.08 -1.39
C ALA A 98 -16.85 -26.57 -1.78
N GLY A 99 -17.79 -26.91 -2.67
CA GLY A 99 -17.97 -28.26 -3.22
C GLY A 99 -17.69 -28.38 -4.72
N SER A 100 -17.40 -27.28 -5.43
CA SER A 100 -17.12 -27.29 -6.87
C SER A 100 -16.12 -26.21 -7.28
N VAL A 101 -15.50 -26.39 -8.45
CA VAL A 101 -14.60 -25.38 -9.06
C VAL A 101 -15.32 -24.06 -9.29
N ALA A 102 -16.56 -24.11 -9.78
CA ALA A 102 -17.35 -22.91 -10.03
C ALA A 102 -17.58 -22.11 -8.75
N MET A 103 -17.85 -22.81 -7.63
CA MET A 103 -18.00 -22.17 -6.32
C MET A 103 -16.69 -21.54 -5.84
N LEU A 104 -15.55 -22.26 -5.97
CA LEU A 104 -14.23 -21.71 -5.63
C LEU A 104 -13.89 -20.46 -6.46
N VAL A 105 -14.13 -20.49 -7.78
CA VAL A 105 -13.92 -19.36 -8.68
C VAL A 105 -14.82 -18.17 -8.29
N GLY A 106 -16.10 -18.42 -8.05
CA GLY A 106 -17.05 -17.37 -7.66
C GLY A 106 -16.69 -16.71 -6.32
N LEU A 107 -16.26 -17.52 -5.34
CA LEU A 107 -15.84 -17.01 -4.03
C LEU A 107 -14.52 -16.23 -4.11
N ARG A 108 -13.58 -16.67 -4.95
CA ARG A 108 -12.34 -15.92 -5.21
C ARG A 108 -12.62 -14.60 -5.92
N PHE A 109 -13.59 -14.58 -6.83
CA PHE A 109 -14.05 -13.34 -7.46
C PHE A 109 -14.66 -12.39 -6.43
N LEU A 110 -15.55 -12.86 -5.55
CA LEU A 110 -16.13 -12.06 -4.46
C LEU A 110 -15.07 -11.53 -3.49
N LEU A 111 -14.09 -12.36 -3.13
CA LEU A 111 -12.95 -11.93 -2.31
C LEU A 111 -12.21 -10.77 -2.97
N GLY A 112 -11.97 -10.85 -4.28
CA GLY A 112 -11.32 -9.78 -5.04
C GLY A 112 -12.15 -8.49 -5.09
N ILE A 113 -13.49 -8.58 -5.12
CA ILE A 113 -14.36 -7.41 -4.99
C ILE A 113 -14.16 -6.73 -3.63
N GLY A 114 -14.19 -7.51 -2.56
CA GLY A 114 -14.05 -7.01 -1.19
C GLY A 114 -12.67 -6.41 -0.92
N GLU A 115 -11.59 -7.15 -1.20
CA GLU A 115 -10.24 -6.68 -0.94
C GLU A 115 -9.78 -5.55 -1.86
N GLY A 116 -10.24 -5.53 -3.11
CA GLY A 116 -9.73 -4.59 -4.12
C GLY A 116 -9.91 -3.13 -3.73
N GLY A 117 -11.02 -2.80 -3.06
CA GLY A 117 -11.28 -1.45 -2.58
C GLY A 117 -10.72 -1.14 -1.19
N ALA A 118 -10.18 -2.13 -0.46
CA ALA A 118 -9.86 -1.99 0.95
C ALA A 118 -8.72 -0.99 1.20
N PHE A 119 -7.60 -1.10 0.45
CA PHE A 119 -6.43 -0.24 0.66
C PHE A 119 -6.65 1.21 0.20
N PRO A 120 -7.30 1.48 -0.95
CA PRO A 120 -7.74 2.83 -1.29
C PRO A 120 -8.67 3.44 -0.25
N THR A 121 -9.57 2.63 0.32
CA THR A 121 -10.48 3.07 1.38
C THR A 121 -9.75 3.39 2.68
N ALA A 122 -8.77 2.57 3.07
CA ALA A 122 -7.91 2.82 4.23
C ALA A 122 -7.03 4.06 4.04
N THR A 123 -6.47 4.24 2.83
CA THR A 123 -5.76 5.44 2.41
C THR A 123 -6.63 6.68 2.57
N ARG A 124 -7.90 6.61 2.13
CA ARG A 124 -8.85 7.69 2.37
C ARG A 124 -9.11 7.91 3.87
N ALA A 125 -9.24 6.85 4.67
CA ALA A 125 -9.42 6.97 6.11
C ALA A 125 -8.26 7.72 6.80
N PHE A 126 -7.02 7.49 6.40
CA PHE A 126 -5.86 8.16 6.98
C PHE A 126 -5.82 9.68 6.72
N THR A 127 -6.49 10.17 5.68
CA THR A 127 -6.62 11.63 5.49
C THR A 127 -7.39 12.32 6.63
N TYR A 128 -8.30 11.60 7.29
CA TYR A 128 -9.11 12.11 8.41
C TYR A 128 -8.47 11.88 9.77
N TRP A 129 -7.64 10.84 9.91
CA TRP A 129 -7.17 10.36 11.21
C TRP A 129 -5.69 10.55 11.46
N MET A 130 -4.89 10.79 10.42
CA MET A 130 -3.44 10.89 10.54
C MET A 130 -2.96 12.31 10.16
N PRO A 131 -2.19 12.97 11.05
CA PRO A 131 -1.49 14.20 10.69
C PRO A 131 -0.62 14.00 9.46
N VAL A 132 -0.48 15.02 8.60
CA VAL A 132 0.38 14.96 7.40
C VAL A 132 1.79 14.45 7.70
N ALA A 133 2.34 14.85 8.85
CA ALA A 133 3.67 14.48 9.30
C ALA A 133 3.79 13.07 9.91
N GLU A 134 2.71 12.28 9.95
CA GLU A 134 2.68 10.88 10.41
C GLU A 134 2.04 9.94 9.37
N ARG A 135 1.65 10.45 8.19
CA ARG A 135 1.05 9.66 7.12
C ARG A 135 2.03 8.64 6.53
N GLY A 136 3.31 9.00 6.42
CA GLY A 136 4.34 8.09 5.92
C GLY A 136 4.48 6.88 6.82
N PHE A 137 4.62 7.12 8.12
CA PHE A 137 4.65 6.07 9.13
C PHE A 137 3.38 5.22 9.11
N ALA A 138 2.19 5.85 9.01
CA ALA A 138 0.91 5.14 8.96
C ALA A 138 0.87 4.13 7.81
N GLN A 139 1.23 4.56 6.60
CA GLN A 139 1.29 3.66 5.45
C GLN A 139 2.35 2.58 5.65
N GLY A 140 3.57 2.96 6.07
CA GLY A 140 4.66 2.01 6.28
C GLY A 140 4.32 0.90 7.24
N ILE A 141 3.82 1.22 8.44
CA ILE A 141 3.49 0.18 9.42
C ILE A 141 2.34 -0.71 8.94
N THR A 142 1.32 -0.17 8.26
CA THR A 142 0.21 -1.01 7.76
C THR A 142 0.67 -1.97 6.67
N HIS A 143 1.54 -1.52 5.76
CA HIS A 143 2.10 -2.38 4.72
C HIS A 143 3.11 -3.40 5.27
N SER A 144 3.89 -3.05 6.30
CA SER A 144 4.69 -4.02 7.05
C SER A 144 3.85 -5.16 7.62
N PHE A 145 2.66 -4.85 8.16
CA PHE A 145 1.73 -5.88 8.66
C PHE A 145 1.16 -6.76 7.53
N ALA A 146 0.94 -6.19 6.34
CA ALA A 146 0.59 -6.97 5.15
C ALA A 146 1.69 -7.98 4.78
N ARG A 147 2.97 -7.55 4.74
CA ARG A 147 4.11 -8.45 4.49
C ARG A 147 4.25 -9.53 5.55
N LEU A 148 4.08 -9.14 6.81
CA LEU A 148 4.10 -10.07 7.94
C LEU A 148 2.97 -11.11 7.81
N GLY A 149 1.76 -10.68 7.43
CA GLY A 149 0.63 -11.58 7.17
C GLY A 149 0.98 -12.62 6.11
N GLY A 150 1.54 -12.18 4.99
CA GLY A 150 2.00 -13.08 3.92
C GLY A 150 3.04 -14.10 4.40
N ALA A 151 4.01 -13.68 5.22
CA ALA A 151 5.06 -14.56 5.76
C ALA A 151 4.52 -15.58 6.78
N VAL A 152 3.54 -15.18 7.61
CA VAL A 152 2.92 -16.04 8.63
C VAL A 152 1.90 -17.01 8.03
N THR A 153 1.37 -16.73 6.84
CA THR A 153 0.28 -17.52 6.25
C THR A 153 0.63 -18.99 6.04
N PRO A 154 1.76 -19.37 5.39
CA PRO A 154 2.07 -20.78 5.15
C PRO A 154 2.12 -21.64 6.42
N PRO A 155 2.91 -21.29 7.47
CA PRO A 155 2.93 -22.11 8.69
C PRO A 155 1.58 -22.12 9.41
N LEU A 156 0.85 -21.00 9.43
CA LEU A 156 -0.48 -20.92 10.05
C LEU A 156 -1.49 -21.86 9.36
N VAL A 157 -1.60 -21.75 8.03
CA VAL A 157 -2.57 -22.54 7.25
C VAL A 157 -2.21 -24.01 7.29
N LEU A 158 -0.93 -24.38 7.13
CA LEU A 158 -0.50 -25.77 7.19
C LEU A 158 -0.76 -26.41 8.56
N ALA A 159 -0.56 -25.66 9.66
CA ALA A 159 -0.88 -26.15 11.00
C ALA A 159 -2.37 -26.45 11.16
N VAL A 160 -3.26 -25.55 10.70
CA VAL A 160 -4.71 -25.78 10.75
C VAL A 160 -5.11 -26.94 9.85
N VAL A 161 -4.56 -27.02 8.63
CA VAL A 161 -4.83 -28.11 7.70
C VAL A 161 -4.42 -29.47 8.26
N ALA A 162 -3.31 -29.55 8.99
CA ALA A 162 -2.86 -30.79 9.61
C ALA A 162 -3.82 -31.28 10.72
N MET A 163 -4.62 -30.39 11.32
CA MET A 163 -5.55 -30.73 12.40
C MET A 163 -7.00 -30.97 11.90
N GLY A 164 -7.47 -30.15 10.96
CA GLY A 164 -8.88 -30.11 10.53
C GLY A 164 -9.11 -30.02 9.02
N GLY A 165 -8.03 -30.12 8.23
CA GLY A 165 -8.12 -30.00 6.77
C GLY A 165 -8.22 -28.55 6.29
N TRP A 166 -8.29 -28.38 4.97
CA TRP A 166 -8.27 -27.05 4.35
C TRP A 166 -9.55 -26.26 4.59
N ARG A 167 -10.70 -26.93 4.70
CA ARG A 167 -11.99 -26.27 4.95
C ARG A 167 -11.97 -25.48 6.25
N ASP A 168 -11.47 -26.09 7.32
CA ASP A 168 -11.36 -25.46 8.65
C ASP A 168 -10.45 -24.23 8.63
N ALA A 169 -9.40 -24.23 7.81
CA ALA A 169 -8.55 -23.05 7.63
C ALA A 169 -9.35 -21.85 7.08
N PHE A 170 -10.19 -22.05 6.05
CA PHE A 170 -11.04 -20.98 5.51
C PHE A 170 -12.15 -20.55 6.47
N LEU A 171 -12.71 -21.49 7.24
CA LEU A 171 -13.70 -21.17 8.27
C LEU A 171 -13.11 -20.27 9.35
N LEU A 172 -11.95 -20.64 9.90
CA LEU A 172 -11.27 -19.87 10.94
C LEU A 172 -10.88 -18.48 10.46
N LEU A 173 -10.29 -18.38 9.26
CA LEU A 173 -9.88 -17.11 8.68
C LEU A 173 -11.07 -16.22 8.32
N GLY A 174 -12.14 -16.80 7.79
CA GLY A 174 -13.39 -16.08 7.54
C GLY A 174 -14.02 -15.50 8.81
N VAL A 175 -14.05 -16.27 9.90
CA VAL A 175 -14.49 -15.78 11.22
C VAL A 175 -13.59 -14.64 11.71
N ALA A 176 -12.27 -14.75 11.56
CA ALA A 176 -11.34 -13.69 11.94
C ALA A 176 -11.59 -12.38 11.15
N SER A 177 -11.81 -12.50 9.83
CA SER A 177 -12.16 -11.38 8.95
C SER A 177 -13.50 -10.71 9.31
N LEU A 178 -14.52 -11.50 9.66
CA LEU A 178 -15.81 -10.98 10.13
C LEU A 178 -15.71 -10.36 11.53
N ALA A 179 -14.94 -10.95 12.45
CA ALA A 179 -14.68 -10.38 13.76
C ALA A 179 -13.96 -9.02 13.65
N TRP A 180 -12.98 -8.91 12.74
CA TRP A 180 -12.35 -7.63 12.42
C TRP A 180 -13.36 -6.61 11.87
N THR A 181 -14.28 -7.04 11.00
CA THR A 181 -15.34 -6.15 10.47
C THR A 181 -16.20 -5.56 11.61
N VAL A 182 -16.59 -6.39 12.58
CA VAL A 182 -17.34 -5.92 13.77
C VAL A 182 -16.50 -4.94 14.59
N LEU A 183 -15.23 -5.28 14.86
CA LEU A 183 -14.30 -4.38 15.55
C LEU A 183 -14.18 -3.02 14.85
N TYR A 184 -14.03 -3.02 13.53
CA TYR A 184 -13.92 -1.80 12.73
C TYR A 184 -15.19 -0.95 12.81
N MET A 185 -16.37 -1.56 12.68
CA MET A 185 -17.66 -0.86 12.80
C MET A 185 -17.82 -0.15 14.15
N CYS A 186 -17.38 -0.82 15.23
CA CYS A 186 -17.45 -0.32 16.60
C CYS A 186 -16.41 0.78 16.89
N CYS A 187 -15.19 0.65 16.36
CA CYS A 187 -14.08 1.54 16.69
C CYS A 187 -13.92 2.74 15.75
N PHE A 188 -14.27 2.62 14.47
CA PHE A 188 -13.98 3.66 13.48
C PHE A 188 -15.15 4.64 13.29
N THR A 189 -14.86 5.93 13.17
CA THR A 189 -15.81 6.96 12.69
C THR A 189 -15.19 7.75 11.55
N ASN A 190 -16.00 8.21 10.59
CA ASN A 190 -15.48 9.00 9.46
C ASN A 190 -14.92 10.35 9.95
N SER A 191 -15.70 11.05 10.78
CA SER A 191 -15.27 12.29 11.40
C SER A 191 -14.64 11.99 12.75
N PRO A 192 -13.42 12.49 13.01
CA PRO A 192 -12.82 12.43 14.34
C PRO A 192 -13.73 13.06 15.41
N GLU A 193 -14.43 14.16 15.10
CA GLU A 193 -15.35 14.85 16.03
C GLU A 193 -16.50 13.97 16.54
N GLN A 194 -16.92 12.97 15.75
CA GLN A 194 -17.98 12.04 16.13
C GLN A 194 -17.49 10.93 17.07
N HIS A 195 -16.18 10.83 17.28
CA HIS A 195 -15.58 9.76 18.06
C HIS A 195 -15.62 10.06 19.56
N LYS A 196 -16.34 9.24 20.32
CA LYS A 196 -16.58 9.46 21.77
C LYS A 196 -15.32 9.63 22.63
N ARG A 197 -14.18 9.09 22.19
CA ARG A 197 -12.91 9.10 22.95
C ARG A 197 -11.89 10.13 22.47
N ILE A 198 -12.14 10.83 21.35
CA ILE A 198 -11.18 11.82 20.86
C ILE A 198 -11.16 13.05 21.77
N THR A 199 -10.00 13.70 21.87
CA THR A 199 -9.91 15.00 22.57
C THR A 199 -9.75 16.14 21.56
N PRO A 200 -10.10 17.39 21.93
CA PRO A 200 -9.87 18.55 21.08
C PRO A 200 -8.41 18.74 20.69
N GLU A 201 -7.47 18.44 21.60
CA GLU A 201 -6.03 18.52 21.34
C GLU A 201 -5.60 17.51 20.27
N GLU A 202 -6.10 16.28 20.36
CA GLU A 202 -5.82 15.25 19.36
C GLU A 202 -6.39 15.63 17.98
N THR A 203 -7.59 16.20 17.95
CA THR A 203 -8.23 16.68 16.71
C THR A 203 -7.41 17.81 16.08
N ALA A 204 -6.90 18.74 16.88
CA ALA A 204 -6.03 19.83 16.44
C ALA A 204 -4.68 19.31 15.92
N GLU A 205 -4.09 18.31 16.57
CA GLU A 205 -2.84 17.68 16.10
C GLU A 205 -3.00 16.98 14.74
N ILE A 206 -4.16 16.36 14.49
CA ILE A 206 -4.47 15.76 13.18
C ILE A 206 -4.58 16.84 12.09
N GLY A 207 -4.98 18.06 12.47
CA GLY A 207 -5.26 19.15 11.54
C GLY A 207 -6.64 19.03 10.88
N TYR A 208 -7.53 18.21 11.45
CA TYR A 208 -8.91 18.06 10.98
C TYR A 208 -9.71 19.34 11.20
N ARG A 209 -10.39 19.83 10.17
CA ARG A 209 -11.30 20.98 10.27
C ARG A 209 -12.75 20.52 10.26
N LYS A 210 -13.58 21.17 11.07
CA LYS A 210 -15.01 20.91 11.12
C LYS A 210 -15.63 20.98 9.71
N GLY A 211 -16.39 19.94 9.37
CA GLY A 211 -17.04 19.78 8.07
C GLY A 211 -16.16 19.23 6.94
N ASP A 212 -14.90 18.86 7.16
CA ASP A 212 -14.03 18.27 6.11
C ASP A 212 -14.64 17.01 5.49
N CYS A 213 -15.25 16.14 6.29
CA CYS A 213 -15.92 14.95 5.79
C CYS A 213 -17.12 15.28 4.87
N ASP A 214 -17.90 16.31 5.18
CA ASP A 214 -19.10 16.64 4.42
C ASP A 214 -18.77 17.42 3.14
N ARG A 215 -17.75 18.28 3.17
CA ARG A 215 -17.20 18.93 1.97
C ARG A 215 -16.72 17.90 0.95
N ALA A 216 -16.11 16.81 1.39
CA ALA A 216 -15.62 15.77 0.50
C ALA A 216 -16.75 14.99 -0.19
N LYS A 217 -17.81 14.61 0.53
CA LYS A 217 -18.92 13.81 0.00
C LYS A 217 -19.66 14.46 -1.18
N HIS A 218 -19.72 15.79 -1.18
CA HIS A 218 -20.49 16.56 -2.18
C HIS A 218 -19.64 17.03 -3.37
N ALA A 219 -18.33 16.79 -3.36
CA ALA A 219 -17.45 17.22 -4.43
C ALA A 219 -17.51 16.26 -5.63
N ALA A 220 -17.76 16.79 -6.82
CA ALA A 220 -17.70 16.00 -8.06
C ALA A 220 -16.24 15.61 -8.34
N THR A 221 -15.99 14.33 -8.62
CA THR A 221 -14.63 13.81 -8.84
C THR A 221 -14.00 14.38 -10.13
N PRO A 222 -12.89 15.13 -10.05
CA PRO A 222 -12.27 15.77 -11.20
C PRO A 222 -11.34 14.80 -11.95
N TRP A 223 -11.92 13.81 -12.64
CA TRP A 223 -11.20 12.71 -13.30
C TRP A 223 -10.00 13.17 -14.15
N ARG A 224 -10.19 14.16 -15.03
CA ARG A 224 -9.11 14.67 -15.89
C ARG A 224 -7.92 15.23 -15.09
N LYS A 225 -8.18 15.97 -14.02
CA LYS A 225 -7.13 16.55 -13.17
C LYS A 225 -6.42 15.46 -12.38
N LEU A 226 -7.16 14.51 -11.84
CA LEU A 226 -6.57 13.37 -11.11
C LEU A 226 -5.65 12.56 -12.00
N ILE A 227 -6.08 12.19 -13.22
CA ILE A 227 -5.23 11.48 -14.18
C ILE A 227 -3.96 12.29 -14.49
N HIS A 228 -4.09 13.59 -14.77
CA HIS A 228 -2.95 14.45 -15.07
C HIS A 228 -1.98 14.65 -13.89
N ARG A 229 -2.44 14.55 -12.64
CA ARG A 229 -1.57 14.68 -11.45
C ARG A 229 -1.00 13.34 -10.98
N MET A 230 -1.70 12.23 -11.22
CA MET A 230 -1.33 10.91 -10.72
C MET A 230 -0.58 10.04 -11.72
N TRP A 231 -0.52 10.39 -13.01
CA TRP A 231 0.12 9.51 -14.02
C TRP A 231 1.60 9.22 -13.72
N LEU A 232 2.39 10.20 -13.28
CA LEU A 232 3.79 9.98 -12.89
C LEU A 232 3.89 9.04 -11.69
N VAL A 233 3.02 9.22 -10.70
CA VAL A 233 2.95 8.33 -9.52
C VAL A 233 2.59 6.90 -9.94
N THR A 234 1.68 6.76 -10.91
CA THR A 234 1.27 5.47 -11.50
C THR A 234 2.41 4.81 -12.27
N VAL A 235 3.23 5.58 -13.00
CA VAL A 235 4.43 5.07 -13.69
C VAL A 235 5.48 4.59 -12.70
N VAL A 236 5.74 5.35 -11.63
CA VAL A 236 6.67 4.93 -10.57
C VAL A 236 6.14 3.66 -9.88
N ASP A 237 4.83 3.60 -9.61
CA ASP A 237 4.18 2.43 -9.03
C ASP A 237 4.24 1.20 -9.95
N PHE A 238 4.15 1.37 -11.27
CA PHE A 238 4.40 0.31 -12.25
C PHE A 238 5.85 -0.20 -12.19
N CYS A 239 6.84 0.68 -12.14
CA CYS A 239 8.26 0.30 -12.03
C CYS A 239 8.56 -0.43 -10.72
N TYR A 240 8.01 0.06 -9.60
CA TYR A 240 8.06 -0.61 -8.30
C TYR A 240 7.40 -1.99 -8.36
N GLY A 241 6.17 -2.03 -8.88
CA GLY A 241 5.38 -3.25 -9.00
C GLY A 241 6.03 -4.30 -9.88
N TRP A 242 6.67 -3.91 -10.98
CA TRP A 242 7.36 -4.82 -11.90
C TRP A 242 8.34 -5.70 -11.14
N LEU A 243 9.26 -5.07 -10.39
CA LEU A 243 10.27 -5.79 -9.65
C LEU A 243 9.66 -6.54 -8.47
N LEU A 244 8.71 -5.95 -7.74
CA LEU A 244 8.03 -6.65 -6.66
C LEU A 244 7.38 -7.96 -7.15
N TRP A 245 6.72 -7.96 -8.31
CA TRP A 245 6.17 -9.19 -8.88
C TRP A 245 7.24 -10.22 -9.24
N VAL A 246 8.39 -9.82 -9.77
CA VAL A 246 9.54 -10.72 -9.99
C VAL A 246 9.95 -11.42 -8.69
N TYR A 247 10.06 -10.68 -7.60
CA TYR A 247 10.38 -11.24 -6.29
C TYR A 247 9.32 -12.23 -5.79
N LEU A 248 8.05 -11.97 -6.07
CA LEU A 248 6.97 -12.85 -5.61
C LEU A 248 6.81 -14.10 -6.49
N THR A 249 7.09 -14.02 -7.79
CA THR A 249 6.82 -15.12 -8.73
C THR A 249 8.06 -15.94 -9.09
N TRP A 250 9.19 -15.29 -9.36
CA TRP A 250 10.36 -15.92 -9.98
C TRP A 250 11.52 -16.13 -9.02
N LEU A 251 11.53 -15.47 -7.86
CA LEU A 251 12.59 -15.65 -6.86
C LEU A 251 12.80 -17.12 -6.47
N PRO A 252 11.76 -17.93 -6.17
CA PRO A 252 12.00 -19.31 -5.78
C PRO A 252 12.62 -20.14 -6.92
N SER A 253 12.14 -19.98 -8.15
CA SER A 253 12.71 -20.67 -9.32
C SER A 253 14.15 -20.25 -9.57
N TYR A 254 14.46 -18.95 -9.49
CA TYR A 254 15.83 -18.45 -9.60
C TYR A 254 16.77 -19.07 -8.57
N LEU A 255 16.37 -19.11 -7.29
CA LEU A 255 17.19 -19.70 -6.24
C LEU A 255 17.42 -21.20 -6.44
N LYS A 256 16.41 -21.93 -6.92
CA LYS A 256 16.53 -23.36 -7.18
C LYS A 256 17.35 -23.65 -8.43
N GLU A 257 17.00 -23.04 -9.55
CA GLU A 257 17.52 -23.37 -10.89
C GLU A 257 18.87 -22.73 -11.17
N SER A 258 19.04 -21.45 -10.82
CA SER A 258 20.30 -20.73 -11.06
C SER A 258 21.28 -20.86 -9.91
N ARG A 259 20.79 -20.96 -8.66
CA ARG A 259 21.63 -20.95 -7.45
C ARG A 259 21.73 -22.31 -6.74
N GLY A 260 21.01 -23.33 -7.21
CA GLY A 260 21.15 -24.70 -6.74
C GLY A 260 20.65 -24.97 -5.32
N PHE A 261 19.81 -24.08 -4.76
CA PHE A 261 19.28 -24.27 -3.41
C PHE A 261 18.36 -25.49 -3.33
N ASP A 262 18.52 -26.29 -2.27
CA ASP A 262 17.60 -27.39 -1.97
C ASP A 262 16.25 -26.88 -1.44
N LEU A 263 15.26 -27.77 -1.27
CA LEU A 263 13.91 -27.39 -0.83
C LEU A 263 13.87 -26.74 0.57
N LYS A 264 14.73 -27.17 1.50
CA LYS A 264 14.78 -26.62 2.86
C LYS A 264 15.39 -25.23 2.84
N GLN A 265 16.48 -25.06 2.11
CA GLN A 265 17.14 -23.79 1.91
C GLN A 265 16.22 -22.81 1.19
N LEU A 266 15.49 -23.26 0.16
CA LEU A 266 14.55 -22.42 -0.56
C LEU A 266 13.49 -21.80 0.37
N ALA A 267 12.93 -22.59 1.28
CA ALA A 267 11.96 -22.09 2.26
C ALA A 267 12.56 -21.04 3.22
N LEU A 268 13.81 -21.22 3.66
CA LEU A 268 14.50 -20.29 4.55
C LEU A 268 14.91 -19.00 3.82
N PHE A 269 15.51 -19.12 2.63
CA PHE A 269 16.12 -18.01 1.90
C PHE A 269 15.13 -17.18 1.09
N THR A 270 13.94 -17.69 0.79
CA THR A 270 12.84 -16.88 0.22
C THR A 270 12.14 -16.01 1.27
N ALA A 271 12.15 -16.42 2.54
CA ALA A 271 11.58 -15.63 3.64
C ALA A 271 12.42 -14.39 3.98
N LEU A 272 13.75 -14.46 3.79
CA LEU A 272 14.69 -13.38 4.11
C LEU A 272 14.35 -12.06 3.38
N PRO A 273 14.18 -12.03 2.04
CA PRO A 273 13.72 -10.83 1.35
C PRO A 273 12.40 -10.29 1.89
N LEU A 274 11.39 -11.13 2.13
CA LEU A 274 10.09 -10.68 2.64
C LEU A 274 10.19 -10.01 4.02
N LEU A 275 11.00 -10.56 4.92
CA LEU A 275 11.28 -9.96 6.22
C LEU A 275 12.06 -8.65 6.08
N ALA A 276 13.01 -8.59 5.14
CA ALA A 276 13.69 -7.35 4.81
C ALA A 276 12.68 -6.29 4.31
N GLY A 277 11.67 -6.71 3.55
CA GLY A 277 10.56 -5.86 3.14
C GLY A 277 9.73 -5.30 4.30
N VAL A 278 9.41 -6.11 5.31
CA VAL A 278 8.72 -5.66 6.54
C VAL A 278 9.46 -4.48 7.17
N VAL A 279 10.79 -4.58 7.29
CA VAL A 279 11.62 -3.51 7.86
C VAL A 279 11.68 -2.30 6.93
N GLY A 280 11.83 -2.53 5.62
CA GLY A 280 11.87 -1.50 4.58
C GLY A 280 10.63 -0.62 4.59
N ASP A 281 9.43 -1.22 4.59
CA ASP A 281 8.14 -0.52 4.64
C ASP A 281 8.03 0.43 5.85
N THR A 282 8.33 -0.06 7.06
CA THR A 282 8.26 0.77 8.27
C THR A 282 9.30 1.88 8.22
N LEU A 283 10.54 1.57 7.85
CA LEU A 283 11.61 2.56 7.80
C LEU A 283 11.36 3.63 6.74
N GLY A 284 10.86 3.28 5.56
CA GLY A 284 10.55 4.23 4.50
C GLY A 284 9.54 5.28 4.96
N GLY A 285 8.49 4.85 5.66
CA GLY A 285 7.50 5.73 6.27
C GLY A 285 8.10 6.66 7.33
N VAL A 286 8.87 6.11 8.27
CA VAL A 286 9.52 6.87 9.35
C VAL A 286 10.53 7.89 8.80
N VAL A 287 11.36 7.49 7.85
CA VAL A 287 12.39 8.34 7.24
C VAL A 287 11.73 9.48 6.47
N SER A 288 10.70 9.19 5.67
CA SER A 288 9.99 10.22 4.92
C SER A 288 9.37 11.27 5.85
N ASP A 289 8.72 10.83 6.94
CA ASP A 289 8.12 11.75 7.90
C ASP A 289 9.15 12.54 8.71
N LYS A 290 10.29 11.93 9.07
CA LYS A 290 11.41 12.64 9.73
C LYS A 290 12.00 13.70 8.81
N LEU A 291 12.20 13.40 7.53
CA LEU A 291 12.67 14.36 6.53
C LEU A 291 11.68 15.53 6.38
N TYR A 292 10.38 15.25 6.37
CA TYR A 292 9.37 16.30 6.32
C TYR A 292 9.40 17.19 7.57
N LYS A 293 9.46 16.61 8.77
CA LYS A 293 9.56 17.37 10.04
C LYS A 293 10.84 18.22 10.12
N ALA A 294 11.95 17.72 9.59
CA ALA A 294 13.23 18.42 9.63
C ALA A 294 13.33 19.55 8.58
N THR A 295 12.77 19.35 7.39
CA THR A 295 12.96 20.28 6.26
C THR A 295 11.76 21.18 5.96
N GLY A 296 10.55 20.78 6.38
CA GLY A 296 9.28 21.42 5.99
C GLY A 296 8.92 21.27 4.50
N ARG A 297 9.73 20.55 3.71
CA ARG A 297 9.58 20.44 2.25
C ARG A 297 8.99 19.09 1.87
N LEU A 298 7.69 19.05 1.61
CA LEU A 298 6.96 17.80 1.34
C LEU A 298 7.52 17.04 0.11
N ARG A 299 7.75 17.75 -1.01
CA ARG A 299 8.30 17.15 -2.23
C ARG A 299 9.65 16.49 -1.97
N PHE A 300 10.53 17.17 -1.24
CA PHE A 300 11.84 16.62 -0.90
C PHE A 300 11.70 15.36 -0.04
N ALA A 301 10.86 15.39 0.99
CA ALA A 301 10.64 14.28 1.92
C ALA A 301 10.04 13.02 1.25
N ARG A 302 9.21 13.18 0.21
CA ARG A 302 8.64 12.05 -0.54
C ARG A 302 9.58 11.60 -1.67
N CYS A 303 9.95 12.49 -2.59
CA CYS A 303 10.75 12.13 -3.77
C CYS A 303 12.15 11.62 -3.43
N SER A 304 12.82 12.16 -2.39
CA SER A 304 14.16 11.65 -2.02
C SER A 304 14.11 10.20 -1.55
N VAL A 305 13.06 9.80 -0.83
CA VAL A 305 12.89 8.42 -0.35
C VAL A 305 12.56 7.48 -1.51
N LEU A 306 11.76 7.90 -2.50
CA LEU A 306 11.55 7.12 -3.72
C LEU A 306 12.85 6.91 -4.49
N VAL A 307 13.64 7.98 -4.68
CA VAL A 307 14.92 7.92 -5.41
C VAL A 307 15.94 7.06 -4.67
N VAL A 308 16.07 7.20 -3.35
CA VAL A 308 16.98 6.39 -2.54
C VAL A 308 16.53 4.93 -2.46
N GLY A 309 15.22 4.67 -2.37
CA GLY A 309 14.69 3.31 -2.34
C GLY A 309 14.87 2.59 -3.68
N MET A 310 14.45 3.19 -4.80
CA MET A 310 14.66 2.58 -6.12
C MET A 310 16.15 2.54 -6.51
N GLY A 311 16.92 3.58 -6.19
CA GLY A 311 18.36 3.64 -6.45
C GLY A 311 19.16 2.66 -5.60
N GLY A 312 18.78 2.48 -4.33
CA GLY A 312 19.35 1.46 -3.45
C GLY A 312 19.00 0.06 -3.93
N SER A 313 17.75 -0.16 -4.35
CA SER A 313 17.32 -1.43 -4.95
C SER A 313 18.16 -1.76 -6.19
N LEU A 314 18.37 -0.78 -7.06
CA LEU A 314 19.23 -0.90 -8.25
C LEU A 314 20.70 -1.18 -7.89
N ALA A 315 21.25 -0.47 -6.89
CA ALA A 315 22.64 -0.62 -6.46
C ALA A 315 22.97 -2.01 -5.90
N PHE A 316 21.99 -2.71 -5.34
CA PHE A 316 22.14 -4.10 -4.88
C PHE A 316 21.72 -5.13 -5.94
N LEU A 317 20.83 -4.78 -6.86
CA LEU A 317 20.41 -5.67 -7.94
C LEU A 317 21.52 -5.86 -9.00
N LEU A 318 22.32 -4.83 -9.29
CA LEU A 318 23.39 -4.93 -10.29
C LEU A 318 24.53 -5.88 -9.87
N PRO A 319 25.13 -5.78 -8.65
CA PRO A 319 26.16 -6.73 -8.21
C PRO A 319 25.66 -8.16 -8.06
N MET A 320 24.37 -8.36 -7.83
CA MET A 320 23.74 -9.67 -7.76
C MET A 320 23.89 -10.46 -9.07
N LEU A 321 23.84 -9.79 -10.21
CA LEU A 321 24.05 -10.40 -11.53
C LEU A 321 25.46 -11.00 -11.68
N SER A 322 26.46 -10.44 -11.01
CA SER A 322 27.84 -10.93 -11.02
C SER A 322 28.18 -11.82 -9.83
N ALA A 323 27.25 -12.04 -8.90
CA ALA A 323 27.52 -12.83 -7.71
C ALA A 323 27.69 -14.31 -8.08
N THR A 324 28.81 -14.92 -7.70
CA THR A 324 29.06 -16.37 -7.88
C THR A 324 28.57 -17.18 -6.70
N ASP A 325 28.64 -16.63 -5.49
CA ASP A 325 28.17 -17.28 -4.26
C ASP A 325 26.64 -17.18 -4.12
N PRO A 326 25.91 -18.32 -3.96
CA PRO A 326 24.46 -18.35 -3.78
C PRO A 326 23.97 -17.53 -2.57
N ILE A 327 24.71 -17.54 -1.46
CA ILE A 327 24.31 -16.82 -0.25
C ILE A 327 24.46 -15.31 -0.47
N ALA A 328 25.57 -14.86 -1.07
CA ALA A 328 25.77 -13.48 -1.45
C ALA A 328 24.66 -12.98 -2.39
N ALA A 329 24.22 -13.80 -3.36
CA ALA A 329 23.10 -13.46 -4.23
C ALA A 329 21.80 -13.24 -3.45
N VAL A 330 21.48 -14.10 -2.47
CA VAL A 330 20.31 -13.90 -1.59
C VAL A 330 20.44 -12.66 -0.73
N MET A 331 21.63 -12.36 -0.21
CA MET A 331 21.87 -11.16 0.60
C MET A 331 21.68 -9.88 -0.22
N PHE A 332 22.20 -9.84 -1.45
CA PHE A 332 21.97 -8.73 -2.37
C PHE A 332 20.50 -8.60 -2.77
N LEU A 333 19.81 -9.71 -3.05
CA LEU A 333 18.37 -9.70 -3.33
C LEU A 333 17.57 -9.19 -2.12
N SER A 334 17.93 -9.60 -0.91
CA SER A 334 17.26 -9.17 0.32
C SER A 334 17.47 -7.67 0.57
N ALA A 335 18.71 -7.18 0.39
CA ALA A 335 19.01 -5.76 0.49
C ALA A 335 18.28 -4.95 -0.60
N SER A 336 18.28 -5.44 -1.84
CA SER A 336 17.57 -4.80 -2.94
C SER A 336 16.06 -4.71 -2.68
N PHE A 337 15.46 -5.77 -2.12
CA PHE A 337 14.04 -5.80 -1.76
C PHE A 337 13.72 -4.87 -0.58
N PHE A 338 14.60 -4.81 0.44
CA PHE A 338 14.48 -3.85 1.54
C PHE A 338 14.39 -2.41 1.02
N PHE A 339 15.29 -2.02 0.12
CA PHE A 339 15.28 -0.69 -0.48
C PHE A 339 14.09 -0.46 -1.40
N LEU A 340 13.63 -1.50 -2.11
CA LEU A 340 12.40 -1.42 -2.89
C LEU A 340 11.19 -1.13 -2.00
N GLU A 341 11.05 -1.83 -0.87
CA GLU A 341 9.92 -1.65 0.06
C GLU A 341 9.99 -0.32 0.83
N ILE A 342 11.15 0.33 0.95
CA ILE A 342 11.22 1.73 1.44
C ILE A 342 10.36 2.68 0.61
N THR A 343 10.12 2.38 -0.67
CA THR A 343 9.37 3.23 -1.60
C THR A 343 7.85 3.12 -1.42
N ASN A 344 7.36 1.94 -1.06
CA ASN A 344 5.94 1.62 -0.95
C ASN A 344 5.13 2.54 -0.01
N PRO A 345 5.55 2.85 1.24
CA PRO A 345 4.83 3.81 2.07
C PRO A 345 4.73 5.20 1.46
N VAL A 346 5.74 5.59 0.67
CA VAL A 346 5.77 6.89 0.01
C VAL A 346 4.82 6.92 -1.19
N LEU A 347 4.79 5.85 -1.98
CA LEU A 347 3.79 5.68 -3.03
C LEU A 347 2.39 5.84 -2.45
N TRP A 348 2.06 5.11 -1.39
CA TRP A 348 0.75 5.20 -0.74
C TRP A 348 0.50 6.52 0.01
N THR A 349 1.50 7.38 0.24
CA THR A 349 1.28 8.73 0.80
C THR A 349 1.06 9.82 -0.23
N LEU A 350 1.63 9.68 -1.43
CA LEU A 350 1.46 10.66 -2.51
C LEU A 350 -0.02 10.93 -2.87
N PRO A 351 -0.93 9.94 -2.94
CA PRO A 351 -2.36 10.18 -3.11
C PRO A 351 -2.96 11.07 -2.01
N LEU A 352 -2.56 10.89 -0.75
CA LEU A 352 -3.06 11.71 0.36
C LEU A 352 -2.57 13.16 0.26
N ASP A 353 -1.35 13.34 -0.23
CA ASP A 353 -0.69 14.64 -0.31
C ASP A 353 -1.11 15.44 -1.55
N ILE A 354 -1.31 14.78 -2.71
CA ILE A 354 -1.66 15.41 -3.99
C ILE A 354 -3.18 15.61 -4.15
N ALA A 355 -3.97 14.59 -3.79
CA ALA A 355 -5.39 14.55 -4.12
C ALA A 355 -6.31 14.92 -2.96
N GLY A 356 -5.79 15.03 -1.72
CA GLY A 356 -6.53 15.52 -0.56
C GLY A 356 -7.84 14.78 -0.34
N LYS A 357 -8.97 15.47 -0.54
CA LYS A 357 -10.31 14.87 -0.42
C LYS A 357 -10.64 13.75 -1.43
N TYR A 358 -9.84 13.58 -2.49
CA TYR A 358 -9.95 12.52 -3.50
C TYR A 358 -8.88 11.41 -3.34
N ALA A 359 -8.27 11.31 -2.16
CA ALA A 359 -7.16 10.39 -1.92
C ALA A 359 -7.50 8.92 -2.15
N GLY A 360 -8.75 8.50 -1.94
CA GLY A 360 -9.17 7.12 -2.22
C GLY A 360 -9.07 6.82 -3.71
N THR A 361 -9.70 7.64 -4.55
CA THR A 361 -9.65 7.52 -6.02
C THR A 361 -8.22 7.59 -6.52
N ALA A 362 -7.43 8.55 -6.04
CA ALA A 362 -6.03 8.71 -6.43
C ALA A 362 -5.15 7.51 -6.02
N GLY A 363 -5.39 6.91 -4.85
CA GLY A 363 -4.72 5.69 -4.42
C GLY A 363 -5.02 4.51 -5.33
N GLY A 364 -6.28 4.37 -5.75
CA GLY A 364 -6.68 3.37 -6.74
C GLY A 364 -6.04 3.59 -8.12
N MET A 365 -5.97 4.85 -8.59
CA MET A 365 -5.31 5.20 -9.86
C MET A 365 -3.82 4.88 -9.82
N MET A 366 -3.12 5.27 -8.75
CA MET A 366 -1.73 4.91 -8.55
C MET A 366 -1.55 3.39 -8.64
N ASN A 367 -2.27 2.64 -7.80
CA ASN A 367 -2.10 1.18 -7.67
C ASN A 367 -2.50 0.40 -8.95
N THR A 368 -3.10 1.07 -9.92
CA THR A 368 -3.30 0.49 -11.26
C THR A 368 -1.96 0.21 -11.93
N GLY A 369 -0.92 1.02 -11.68
CA GLY A 369 0.45 0.77 -12.13
C GLY A 369 0.96 -0.58 -11.64
N PHE A 370 0.87 -0.83 -10.33
CA PHE A 370 1.19 -2.10 -9.71
C PHE A 370 0.39 -3.28 -10.28
N GLY A 371 -0.91 -3.07 -10.54
CA GLY A 371 -1.79 -4.07 -11.14
C GLY A 371 -1.38 -4.45 -12.57
N VAL A 372 -1.12 -3.46 -13.43
CA VAL A 372 -0.65 -3.69 -14.80
C VAL A 372 0.73 -4.37 -14.79
N ALA A 373 1.62 -3.97 -13.89
CA ALA A 373 2.91 -4.63 -13.72
C ALA A 373 2.75 -6.12 -13.37
N GLY A 374 1.77 -6.49 -12.55
CA GLY A 374 1.49 -7.90 -12.21
C GLY A 374 0.96 -8.74 -13.36
N MET A 375 0.32 -8.12 -14.36
CA MET A 375 -0.13 -8.80 -15.57
C MET A 375 1.02 -9.03 -16.55
N VAL A 376 1.94 -8.06 -16.66
CA VAL A 376 2.99 -8.06 -17.69
C VAL A 376 4.29 -8.70 -17.19
N SER A 377 4.73 -8.36 -15.98
CA SER A 377 6.05 -8.74 -15.45
C SER A 377 6.28 -10.25 -15.42
N PRO A 378 5.38 -11.09 -14.84
CA PRO A 378 5.63 -12.53 -14.78
C PRO A 378 5.72 -13.19 -16.17
N VAL A 379 4.85 -12.79 -17.10
CA VAL A 379 4.81 -13.31 -18.47
C VAL A 379 6.06 -12.90 -19.24
N ALA A 380 6.43 -11.62 -19.18
CA ALA A 380 7.62 -11.11 -19.84
C ALA A 380 8.89 -11.78 -19.29
N PHE A 381 9.00 -11.91 -17.97
CA PHE A 381 10.15 -12.56 -17.33
C PHE A 381 10.28 -14.03 -17.74
N GLY A 382 9.17 -14.78 -17.77
CA GLY A 382 9.15 -16.17 -18.22
C GLY A 382 9.59 -16.34 -19.68
N PHE A 383 9.03 -15.54 -20.59
CA PHE A 383 9.40 -15.54 -22.02
C PHE A 383 10.90 -15.21 -22.22
N LEU A 384 11.44 -14.30 -21.42
CA LEU A 384 12.86 -13.94 -21.48
C LEU A 384 13.75 -15.08 -20.98
N ILE A 385 13.38 -15.79 -19.91
CA ILE A 385 14.11 -16.99 -19.48
C ILE A 385 14.06 -18.06 -20.58
N GLU A 386 12.87 -18.34 -21.15
CA GLU A 386 12.69 -19.38 -22.16
C GLU A 386 13.50 -19.09 -23.44
N SER A 387 13.52 -17.84 -23.89
CA SER A 387 14.24 -17.44 -25.11
C SER A 387 15.75 -17.28 -24.92
N THR A 388 16.22 -16.90 -23.72
CA THR A 388 17.65 -16.62 -23.47
C THR A 388 18.37 -17.71 -22.69
N GLY A 389 17.63 -18.59 -22.00
CA GLY A 389 18.17 -19.57 -21.06
C GLY A 389 18.80 -18.96 -19.79
N SER A 390 18.68 -17.65 -19.57
CA SER A 390 19.33 -16.95 -18.46
C SER A 390 18.35 -16.05 -17.69
N TYR A 391 18.57 -15.98 -16.37
CA TYR A 391 17.88 -15.05 -15.49
C TYR A 391 18.46 -13.63 -15.54
N ASP A 392 19.65 -13.43 -16.13
CA ASP A 392 20.35 -12.14 -16.11
C ASP A 392 19.65 -11.08 -16.96
N VAL A 393 19.16 -11.47 -18.15
CA VAL A 393 18.44 -10.57 -19.06
C VAL A 393 17.18 -9.98 -18.41
N PRO A 394 16.26 -10.79 -17.85
CA PRO A 394 15.05 -10.23 -17.24
C PRO A 394 15.33 -9.44 -15.96
N PHE A 395 16.36 -9.78 -15.18
CA PHE A 395 16.81 -8.92 -14.06
C PHE A 395 17.43 -7.60 -14.54
N THR A 396 18.14 -7.60 -15.66
CA THR A 396 18.69 -6.37 -16.27
C THR A 396 17.58 -5.44 -16.76
N ILE A 397 16.52 -5.98 -17.38
CA ILE A 397 15.34 -5.17 -17.76
C ILE A 397 14.67 -4.58 -16.52
N SER A 398 14.56 -5.37 -15.45
CA SER A 398 14.03 -4.89 -14.17
C SER A 398 14.88 -3.75 -13.60
N ALA A 399 16.20 -3.83 -13.72
CA ALA A 399 17.13 -2.76 -13.35
C ALA A 399 16.92 -1.48 -14.21
N CYS A 400 16.72 -1.61 -15.51
CA CYS A 400 16.39 -0.48 -16.38
C CYS A 400 15.07 0.18 -15.99
N LEU A 401 14.03 -0.61 -15.67
CA LEU A 401 12.73 -0.09 -15.24
C LEU A 401 12.81 0.63 -13.90
N LEU A 402 13.66 0.18 -12.96
CA LEU A 402 13.97 0.96 -11.76
C LEU A 402 14.58 2.32 -12.11
N GLY A 403 15.49 2.37 -13.08
CA GLY A 403 16.05 3.61 -13.61
C GLY A 403 14.98 4.58 -14.14
N VAL A 404 14.03 4.07 -14.92
CA VAL A 404 12.87 4.85 -15.40
C VAL A 404 12.03 5.37 -14.23
N GLY A 405 11.77 4.53 -13.22
CA GLY A 405 11.06 4.91 -12.01
C GLY A 405 11.75 6.03 -11.23
N ILE A 406 13.08 5.97 -11.09
CA ILE A 406 13.89 7.02 -10.45
C ILE A 406 13.72 8.34 -11.19
N VAL A 407 13.85 8.33 -12.52
CA VAL A 407 13.69 9.54 -13.35
C VAL A 407 12.28 10.10 -13.20
N ALA A 408 11.24 9.26 -13.33
CA ALA A 408 9.86 9.68 -13.16
C ALA A 408 9.58 10.28 -11.77
N ALA A 409 10.17 9.69 -10.71
CA ALA A 409 10.02 10.18 -9.34
C ALA A 409 10.57 11.61 -9.12
N LEU A 410 11.61 12.02 -9.87
CA LEU A 410 12.16 13.37 -9.81
C LEU A 410 11.19 14.43 -10.35
N PHE A 411 10.32 14.06 -11.29
CA PHE A 411 9.33 14.96 -11.89
C PHE A 411 8.01 15.04 -11.11
N ILE A 412 7.82 14.21 -10.07
CA ILE A 412 6.65 14.30 -9.19
C ILE A 412 6.69 15.64 -8.43
N ASP A 413 5.58 16.37 -8.48
CA ASP A 413 5.40 17.65 -7.81
C ASP A 413 4.25 17.60 -6.82
N THR A 414 4.58 17.41 -5.53
CA THR A 414 3.60 17.34 -4.44
C THR A 414 3.07 18.71 -4.02
N SER A 415 3.57 19.81 -4.58
CA SER A 415 3.07 21.16 -4.27
C SER A 415 1.82 21.52 -5.07
N LYS A 416 1.60 20.84 -6.20
CA LYS A 416 0.45 21.03 -7.08
C LYS A 416 -0.66 20.07 -6.69
N THR A 417 -1.49 20.50 -5.75
CA THR A 417 -2.64 19.71 -5.30
C THR A 417 -3.85 19.93 -6.21
N VAL A 418 -4.73 18.94 -6.28
CA VAL A 418 -6.00 19.04 -7.02
C VAL A 418 -6.89 20.14 -6.44
N GLU A 419 -6.84 20.33 -5.12
CA GLU A 419 -7.60 21.38 -4.42
C GLU A 419 -7.10 22.78 -4.80
N ALA A 420 -5.78 22.98 -4.94
CA ALA A 420 -5.22 24.26 -5.40
C ALA A 420 -5.65 24.59 -6.85
N ASP A 421 -5.75 23.58 -7.71
CA ASP A 421 -6.26 23.77 -9.08
C ASP A 421 -7.76 24.15 -9.08
N GLU A 422 -8.58 23.58 -8.19
CA GLU A 422 -9.99 23.97 -8.02
C GLU A 422 -10.15 25.38 -7.47
N ASP A 423 -9.34 25.78 -6.49
CA ASP A 423 -9.40 27.11 -5.89
C ASP A 423 -8.96 28.18 -6.91
N ARG A 424 -7.93 27.91 -7.71
CA ARG A 424 -7.49 28.80 -8.78
C ARG A 424 -8.60 29.01 -9.83
N GLU A 425 -9.29 27.94 -10.24
CA GLU A 425 -10.41 28.05 -11.18
C GLU A 425 -11.59 28.80 -10.57
N ARG A 426 -11.93 28.58 -9.30
CA ARG A 426 -12.97 29.38 -8.62
C ARG A 426 -12.63 30.86 -8.58
N HIS A 427 -11.38 31.20 -8.27
CA HIS A 427 -10.93 32.59 -8.29
C HIS A 427 -11.04 33.23 -9.68
N VAL A 428 -10.68 32.50 -10.74
CA VAL A 428 -10.81 32.97 -12.14
C VAL A 428 -12.28 33.13 -12.54
N LEU A 429 -13.15 32.17 -12.18
CA LEU A 429 -14.59 32.23 -12.48
C LEU A 429 -15.33 33.34 -11.72
N MET A 430 -14.83 33.74 -10.54
CA MET A 430 -15.35 34.84 -9.74
C MET A 430 -14.80 36.21 -10.17
N GLY A 431 -14.11 36.30 -11.32
CA GLY A 431 -13.58 37.55 -11.86
C GLY A 431 -12.35 38.10 -11.13
N GLY A 432 -11.68 37.29 -10.30
CA GLY A 432 -10.42 37.68 -9.70
C GLY A 432 -9.29 37.61 -10.73
N GLU A 433 -8.56 38.71 -10.91
CA GLU A 433 -7.32 38.68 -11.70
C GLU A 433 -6.36 37.63 -11.11
N PRO A 434 -5.63 36.85 -11.95
CA PRO A 434 -4.59 35.98 -11.45
C PRO A 434 -3.57 36.84 -10.70
N ALA A 435 -3.26 36.49 -9.45
CA ALA A 435 -2.37 37.22 -8.55
C ALA A 435 -0.87 37.17 -8.97
N PHE A 436 -0.59 37.43 -10.23
CA PHE A 436 0.73 37.50 -10.86
C PHE A 436 0.83 38.77 -11.71
N ALA A 437 0.62 39.94 -11.12
CA ALA A 437 0.96 41.23 -11.73
C ALA A 437 1.74 42.19 -10.82
N HIS A 438 2.01 41.84 -9.56
CA HIS A 438 2.81 42.67 -8.65
C HIS A 438 3.84 41.86 -7.85
N ALA A 439 4.71 41.11 -8.53
CA ALA A 439 5.93 40.54 -7.95
C ALA A 439 7.20 41.30 -8.42
N GLY A 440 7.07 42.60 -8.71
CA GLY A 440 8.13 43.42 -9.29
C GLY A 440 8.44 44.74 -8.59
N GLN A 441 7.73 45.12 -7.52
CA GLN A 441 8.06 46.34 -6.77
C GLN A 441 7.90 46.10 -5.27
N GLY A 442 8.99 46.38 -4.55
CA GLY A 442 9.15 46.06 -3.13
C GLY A 442 8.10 46.72 -2.24
N VAL A 443 7.51 45.92 -1.37
CA VAL A 443 6.77 46.40 -0.20
C VAL A 443 7.22 45.58 1.01
N GLY A 444 7.70 46.28 2.03
CA GLY A 444 8.38 45.74 3.19
C GLY A 444 7.52 44.77 4.00
N LEU A 445 8.17 43.68 4.43
CA LEU A 445 7.69 42.77 5.45
C LEU A 445 7.38 43.54 6.76
N GLN A 446 6.11 43.82 7.02
CA GLN A 446 5.64 44.14 8.36
C GLN A 446 5.85 42.91 9.26
N ARG A 447 6.79 43.03 10.19
CA ARG A 447 7.06 42.06 11.24
C ARG A 447 5.89 42.07 12.24
N HIS A 448 5.21 40.93 12.40
CA HIS A 448 4.29 40.70 13.51
C HIS A 448 5.08 40.55 14.83
N PRO A 449 4.67 41.18 15.96
CA PRO A 449 5.53 41.32 17.13
C PRO A 449 5.21 40.28 18.20
N LEU A 450 5.80 39.10 18.18
CA LEU A 450 5.84 38.20 19.36
C LEU A 450 7.11 37.33 19.37
N ARG A 451 8.25 37.92 19.75
CA ARG A 451 9.38 37.21 20.35
C ARG A 451 10.08 38.11 21.37
N ARG A 452 9.80 37.91 22.66
CA ARG A 452 10.67 38.38 23.74
C ARG A 452 11.92 37.50 23.79
N PRO A 453 13.15 38.04 23.82
CA PRO A 453 14.34 37.25 24.07
C PRO A 453 14.53 37.01 25.57
N LEU A 454 14.73 35.73 25.93
CA LEU A 454 15.20 35.29 27.24
C LEU A 454 16.62 35.83 27.46
N ARG A 455 16.78 36.78 28.38
CA ARG A 455 18.08 37.18 28.93
C ARG A 455 18.54 36.12 29.91
N TRP A 456 19.65 35.44 29.60
CA TRP A 456 20.46 34.76 30.60
C TRP A 456 21.22 35.81 31.41
N LYS A 457 21.03 35.82 32.73
CA LYS A 457 21.93 36.51 33.67
C LYS A 457 23.07 35.54 34.04
N LYS A 458 24.25 36.15 34.18
CA LYS A 458 25.52 35.56 34.60
C LYS A 458 25.42 34.73 35.86
#